data_AF-A0A2P8H6T9-F1
#
_entry.id   AF-A0A2P8H6T9-F1
#
_cell.length_a   1.000
_cell.length_b   1.000
_cell.length_c   1.000
_cell.angle_alpha   90.00
_cell.angle_beta   90.00
_cell.angle_gamma   90.00
#
_symmetry.space_group_name_H-M   'P 1'
#
loop_
_entity.id
_entity.type
_entity.pdbx_description
1 polymer ?
#
loop_
_entity_poly.entity_id
_entity_poly.type
_entity_poly.pdbx_seq_one_letter_code
_entity_poly.pdbx_strand_id
1 'polypeptide(L)'
;MPHPFDSITQFIFAESDTLPADVILVPGGSHPQLMEKAASLYHEKMARYILPSGGTNPRVEKTEWAFLQQIGIANGIPDFAILKEEHAQNTYENARYSLKVLQQKEILFRKVILVCKAWHARRALLTYQAIFP
;
A
#
# COMPACT_ATOMS: atom_id res chain seq x y z
N MET A 1 5.15 -30.53 3.48
CA MET A 1 4.52 -29.76 4.57
C MET A 1 4.63 -30.58 5.84
N PRO A 2 5.69 -30.40 6.66
CA PRO A 2 5.89 -31.14 7.90
C PRO A 2 4.80 -30.86 8.97
N HIS A 3 4.09 -29.74 8.89
CA HIS A 3 3.07 -29.37 9.88
C HIS A 3 1.76 -28.89 9.24
N PRO A 4 0.59 -29.11 9.89
CA PRO A 4 -0.71 -28.66 9.37
C PRO A 4 -0.79 -27.15 9.13
N PHE A 5 -0.12 -26.34 9.96
CA PHE A 5 -0.11 -24.88 9.84
C PHE A 5 0.71 -24.36 8.65
N ASP A 6 1.57 -25.19 8.02
CA ASP A 6 2.36 -24.77 6.85
C ASP A 6 1.47 -24.35 5.69
N SER A 7 0.33 -25.05 5.51
CA SER A 7 -0.68 -24.72 4.50
C SER A 7 -1.29 -23.34 4.74
N ILE A 8 -1.54 -22.98 5.99
CA ILE A 8 -2.06 -21.68 6.41
C ILE A 8 -0.99 -20.61 6.18
N THR A 9 0.26 -20.87 6.58
CA THR A 9 1.41 -19.98 6.35
C THR A 9 1.57 -19.69 4.86
N GLN A 10 1.68 -20.72 4.02
CA GLN A 10 1.81 -20.59 2.57
C GLN A 10 0.63 -19.82 1.95
N PHE A 11 -0.58 -20.02 2.48
CA PHE A 11 -1.73 -19.29 2.02
C PHE A 11 -1.70 -17.82 2.46
N ILE A 12 -1.47 -17.51 3.73
CA ILE A 12 -1.56 -16.14 4.27
C ILE A 12 -0.44 -15.24 3.75
N PHE A 13 0.80 -15.73 3.79
CA PHE A 13 2.00 -14.96 3.45
C PHE A 13 2.26 -15.00 1.94
N ALA A 14 1.39 -14.30 1.21
CA ALA A 14 1.55 -14.11 -0.23
C ALA A 14 2.67 -13.09 -0.52
N GLU A 15 3.66 -13.49 -1.29
CA GLU A 15 4.74 -12.63 -1.75
C GLU A 15 5.08 -12.98 -3.21
N SER A 16 5.57 -12.00 -3.96
CA SER A 16 6.03 -12.16 -5.34
C SER A 16 7.25 -11.28 -5.57
N ASP A 17 8.09 -11.65 -6.53
CA ASP A 17 9.19 -10.79 -6.96
C ASP A 17 8.68 -9.40 -7.34
N THR A 18 9.40 -8.37 -6.92
CA THR A 18 9.02 -6.99 -7.19
C THR A 18 9.63 -6.55 -8.51
N LEU A 19 8.79 -6.14 -9.45
CA LEU A 19 9.19 -5.55 -10.74
C LEU A 19 8.88 -4.06 -10.74
N PRO A 20 9.59 -3.24 -11.54
CA PRO A 20 9.22 -1.85 -11.74
C PRO A 20 7.75 -1.70 -12.17
N ALA A 21 7.08 -0.70 -11.62
CA ALA A 21 5.66 -0.44 -11.71
C ALA A 21 5.38 1.06 -11.82
N ASP A 22 4.12 1.43 -11.98
CA ASP A 22 3.73 2.83 -12.14
C ASP A 22 3.46 3.48 -10.77
N VAL A 23 2.91 2.71 -9.83
CA VAL A 23 2.50 3.18 -8.49
C VAL A 23 2.81 2.13 -7.41
N ILE A 24 3.30 2.58 -6.26
CA ILE A 24 3.36 1.80 -5.01
C ILE A 24 2.11 2.09 -4.18
N LEU A 25 1.27 1.09 -3.96
CA LEU A 25 0.06 1.16 -3.14
C LEU A 25 0.41 0.73 -1.72
N VAL A 26 -0.01 1.53 -0.73
CA VAL A 26 0.22 1.24 0.69
C VAL A 26 -1.12 1.26 1.42
N PRO A 27 -1.76 0.10 1.66
CA PRO A 27 -2.91 0.01 2.54
C PRO A 27 -2.54 0.56 3.92
N GLY A 28 -3.39 1.44 4.45
CA GLY A 28 -3.13 2.22 5.65
C GLY A 28 -2.71 1.38 6.86
N GLY A 29 -1.99 2.04 7.76
CA GLY A 29 -1.56 1.44 9.00
C GLY A 29 -1.00 2.47 9.96
N SER A 30 -0.91 2.07 11.22
CA SER A 30 -0.37 2.89 12.32
C SER A 30 1.11 2.62 12.61
N HIS A 31 1.86 2.09 11.64
CA HIS A 31 3.24 1.66 11.84
C HIS A 31 4.14 2.14 10.68
N PRO A 32 5.36 2.60 10.97
CA PRO A 32 6.21 3.27 9.97
C PRO A 32 6.74 2.34 8.87
N GLN A 33 6.90 1.05 9.17
CA GLN A 33 7.57 0.09 8.27
C GLN A 33 6.93 -0.03 6.89
N LEU A 34 5.62 0.21 6.80
CA LEU A 34 4.91 0.21 5.51
C LEU A 34 5.41 1.34 4.60
N MET A 35 5.52 2.55 5.14
CA MET A 35 6.00 3.68 4.36
C MET A 35 7.52 3.64 4.18
N GLU A 36 8.28 3.17 5.16
CA GLU A 36 9.73 2.98 5.03
C GLU A 36 10.06 2.01 3.87
N LYS A 37 9.32 0.89 3.77
CA LYS A 37 9.48 -0.03 2.64
C LYS A 37 9.06 0.61 1.32
N ALA A 38 7.96 1.36 1.29
CA ALA A 38 7.54 2.08 0.10
C ALA A 38 8.56 3.15 -0.34
N ALA A 39 9.18 3.84 0.62
CA ALA A 39 10.23 4.82 0.37
C ALA A 39 11.50 4.18 -0.20
N SER A 40 11.94 3.03 0.34
CA SER A 40 13.05 2.25 -0.24
C SER A 40 12.79 1.89 -1.70
N LEU A 41 11.60 1.37 -2.01
CA LEU A 41 11.24 1.02 -3.38
C LEU A 41 11.18 2.25 -4.32
N TYR A 42 10.72 3.40 -3.82
CA TYR A 42 10.75 4.65 -4.56
C TYR A 42 12.17 5.10 -4.89
N HIS A 43 13.09 5.05 -3.91
CA HIS A 43 14.50 5.40 -4.11
C HIS A 43 15.21 4.44 -5.07
N GLU A 44 14.80 3.18 -5.10
CA GLU A 44 15.20 2.16 -6.09
C GLU A 44 14.57 2.40 -7.48
N LYS A 45 13.79 3.48 -7.65
CA LYS A 45 13.07 3.85 -8.89
C LYS A 45 12.06 2.80 -9.34
N MET A 46 11.50 2.04 -8.40
CA MET A 46 10.53 0.99 -8.69
C MET A 46 9.15 1.54 -9.07
N ALA A 47 8.82 2.78 -8.70
CA ALA A 47 7.62 3.48 -9.17
C ALA A 47 7.78 5.00 -9.07
N ARG A 48 6.90 5.75 -9.75
CA ARG A 48 6.91 7.22 -9.74
C ARG A 48 6.08 7.83 -8.62
N TYR A 49 5.11 7.08 -8.10
CA TYR A 49 4.17 7.54 -7.09
C TYR A 49 4.05 6.53 -5.96
N ILE A 50 3.83 7.03 -4.76
CA ILE A 50 3.39 6.24 -3.61
C ILE A 50 1.97 6.69 -3.27
N LEU A 51 1.05 5.76 -3.09
CA LEU A 51 -0.33 6.03 -2.70
C LEU A 51 -0.65 5.30 -1.39
N PRO A 52 -0.38 5.95 -0.25
CA PRO A 52 -0.96 5.54 1.02
C PRO A 52 -2.48 5.74 0.99
N SER A 53 -3.21 4.80 1.58
CA SER A 53 -4.68 4.81 1.58
C SER A 53 -5.19 4.39 2.94
N GLY A 54 -5.76 5.33 3.68
CA GLY A 54 -6.32 5.05 5.00
C GLY A 54 -6.79 6.30 5.74
N GLY A 55 -7.99 6.21 6.32
CA GLY A 55 -8.66 7.27 7.05
C GLY A 55 -8.33 7.29 8.53
N THR A 56 -9.27 7.79 9.34
CA THR A 56 -9.08 7.99 10.77
C THR A 56 -8.77 6.67 11.49
N ASN A 57 -7.76 6.68 12.37
CA ASN A 57 -7.41 5.53 13.20
C ASN A 57 -7.00 6.02 14.60
N PRO A 58 -7.57 5.50 15.70
CA PRO A 58 -7.27 5.96 17.06
C PRO A 58 -5.79 5.82 17.48
N ARG A 59 -4.99 5.04 16.75
CA ARG A 59 -3.56 4.83 17.02
C ARG A 59 -2.67 5.88 16.37
N VAL A 60 -3.23 6.82 15.62
CA VAL A 60 -2.52 7.94 14.99
C VAL A 60 -3.29 9.24 15.21
N GLU A 61 -2.64 10.40 15.06
CA GLU A 61 -3.25 11.69 15.43
C GLU A 61 -4.42 12.11 14.52
N LYS A 62 -4.37 11.77 13.23
CA LYS A 62 -5.36 12.19 12.23
C LYS A 62 -5.85 11.00 11.41
N THR A 63 -5.24 10.77 10.26
CA THR A 63 -5.53 9.66 9.36
C THR A 63 -4.28 8.82 9.16
N GLU A 64 -4.45 7.54 8.83
CA GLU A 64 -3.32 6.67 8.47
C GLU A 64 -2.56 7.24 7.27
N TRP A 65 -3.25 7.89 6.33
CA TRP A 65 -2.60 8.63 5.26
C TRP A 65 -1.67 9.74 5.79
N ALA A 66 -2.16 10.63 6.65
CA ALA A 66 -1.35 11.74 7.16
C ALA A 66 -0.13 11.24 7.94
N PHE A 67 -0.30 10.17 8.72
CA PHE A 67 0.78 9.50 9.41
C PHE A 67 1.83 8.95 8.44
N LEU A 68 1.42 8.19 7.42
CA LEU A 68 2.34 7.65 6.42
C LEU A 68 2.98 8.74 5.55
N GLN A 69 2.27 9.83 5.23
CA GLN A 69 2.83 10.98 4.52
C GLN A 69 4.01 11.60 5.29
N GLN A 70 3.85 11.83 6.60
CA GLN A 70 4.91 12.38 7.45
C GLN A 70 6.16 11.49 7.43
N ILE A 71 5.98 10.18 7.53
CA ILE A 71 7.09 9.21 7.46
C ILE A 71 7.75 9.26 6.07
N GLY A 72 6.97 9.34 4.99
CA GLY A 72 7.49 9.44 3.63
C GLY A 72 8.36 10.68 3.43
N ILE A 73 7.88 11.84 3.87
CA ILE A 73 8.62 13.10 3.80
C ILE A 73 9.91 13.01 4.64
N ALA A 74 9.84 12.44 5.85
CA ALA A 74 11.01 12.23 6.69
C ALA A 74 12.05 11.27 6.06
N ASN A 75 11.62 10.36 5.18
CA ASN A 75 12.47 9.46 4.40
C ASN A 75 12.89 10.05 3.04
N GLY A 76 12.70 11.36 2.82
CA GLY A 76 13.17 12.06 1.63
C GLY A 76 12.30 11.87 0.39
N ILE A 77 11.07 11.38 0.54
CA ILE A 77 10.11 11.31 -0.57
C ILE A 77 9.51 12.70 -0.77
N PRO A 78 9.56 13.25 -2.00
CA PRO A 78 8.95 14.55 -2.26
C PRO A 78 7.43 14.46 -2.12
N ASP A 79 6.82 15.50 -1.53
CA ASP A 79 5.38 15.52 -1.23
C ASP A 79 4.50 15.27 -2.47
N PHE A 80 4.89 15.81 -3.63
CA PHE A 80 4.15 15.60 -4.88
C PHE A 80 4.13 14.14 -5.37
N ALA A 81 5.06 13.30 -4.90
CA ALA A 81 5.10 11.88 -5.21
C ALA A 81 4.20 11.05 -4.28
N ILE A 82 3.73 11.62 -3.16
CA ILE A 82 2.82 10.97 -2.22
C ILE A 82 1.39 11.39 -2.55
N LEU A 83 0.65 10.48 -3.17
CA LEU A 83 -0.75 10.69 -3.51
C LEU A 83 -1.64 10.62 -2.25
N LYS A 84 -2.80 11.28 -2.31
CA LYS A 84 -3.70 11.45 -1.17
C LYS A 84 -4.96 10.58 -1.25
N GLU A 85 -5.15 9.70 -0.28
CA GLU A 85 -6.40 8.98 0.02
C GLU A 85 -6.54 8.84 1.54
N GLU A 86 -7.48 9.56 2.15
CA GLU A 86 -7.61 9.66 3.62
C GLU A 86 -8.98 9.24 4.18
N HIS A 87 -9.74 8.44 3.44
CA HIS A 87 -11.11 8.08 3.79
C HIS A 87 -11.30 6.61 4.12
N ALA A 88 -10.47 5.71 3.58
CA ALA A 88 -10.69 4.28 3.71
C ALA A 88 -10.59 3.77 5.16
N GLN A 89 -11.54 2.93 5.57
CA GLN A 89 -11.61 2.35 6.92
C GLN A 89 -11.30 0.86 6.96
N ASN A 90 -11.15 0.23 5.80
CA ASN A 90 -10.88 -1.19 5.67
C ASN A 90 -10.16 -1.50 4.35
N THR A 91 -9.68 -2.73 4.20
CA THR A 91 -8.86 -3.12 3.04
C THR A 91 -9.61 -3.06 1.70
N TYR A 92 -10.93 -3.28 1.71
CA TYR A 92 -11.76 -3.16 0.50
C TYR A 92 -11.88 -1.71 0.04
N GLU A 93 -12.13 -0.81 0.99
CA GLU A 93 -12.11 0.63 0.73
C GLU A 93 -10.72 1.12 0.32
N ASN A 94 -9.64 0.62 0.93
CA ASN A 94 -8.29 0.99 0.54
C ASN A 94 -8.07 0.72 -0.96
N ALA A 95 -8.48 -0.46 -1.44
CA ALA A 95 -8.38 -0.81 -2.85
C ALA A 95 -9.26 0.11 -3.73
N ARG A 96 -10.53 0.28 -3.38
CA ARG A 96 -11.48 1.07 -4.18
C ARG A 96 -11.14 2.54 -4.25
N TYR A 97 -10.77 3.15 -3.13
CA TYR A 97 -10.46 4.57 -3.07
C TYR A 97 -9.09 4.85 -3.68
N SER A 98 -8.13 3.93 -3.54
CA SER A 98 -6.86 4.03 -4.27
C SER A 98 -7.09 4.06 -5.79
N LEU A 99 -7.88 3.11 -6.32
CA LEU A 99 -8.21 3.08 -7.74
C LEU A 99 -8.91 4.37 -8.19
N LYS A 100 -9.86 4.86 -7.39
CA LYS A 100 -10.57 6.13 -7.66
C LYS A 100 -9.60 7.31 -7.72
N VAL A 101 -8.62 7.41 -6.81
CA VAL A 101 -7.61 8.47 -6.81
C VAL A 101 -6.76 8.42 -8.07
N LEU A 102 -6.33 7.24 -8.51
CA LEU A 102 -5.56 7.09 -9.75
C LEU A 102 -6.37 7.53 -10.98
N GLN A 103 -7.65 7.13 -11.05
CA GLN A 103 -8.56 7.52 -12.13
C GLN A 103 -8.82 9.04 -12.14
N GLN A 104 -9.10 9.63 -10.99
CA GLN A 104 -9.38 11.07 -10.87
C GLN A 104 -8.18 11.95 -11.20
N LYS A 105 -6.96 11.44 -10.96
CA LYS A 105 -5.71 12.12 -11.31
C LYS A 105 -5.21 11.78 -12.71
N GLU A 106 -5.97 10.97 -13.46
CA GLU A 106 -5.61 10.49 -14.80
C GLU A 106 -4.22 9.81 -14.82
N ILE A 107 -3.84 9.17 -13.71
CA ILE A 107 -2.58 8.43 -13.61
C ILE A 107 -2.80 7.09 -14.28
N LEU A 108 -2.21 6.94 -15.46
CA LEU A 108 -2.18 5.67 -16.18
C LEU A 108 -1.27 4.69 -15.45
N PHE A 109 -1.76 3.47 -15.25
CA PHE A 109 -1.00 2.38 -14.67
C PHE A 109 -1.28 1.09 -15.43
N ARG A 110 -0.25 0.25 -15.56
CA ARG A 110 -0.33 -1.14 -16.02
C ARG A 110 0.08 -2.10 -14.92
N LYS A 111 0.98 -1.68 -14.04
CA LYS A 111 1.43 -2.47 -12.88
C LYS A 111 1.47 -1.60 -11.64
N VAL A 112 1.19 -2.23 -10.50
CA VAL A 112 1.29 -1.62 -9.19
C VAL A 112 2.09 -2.54 -8.27
N ILE A 113 2.80 -1.96 -7.32
CA ILE A 113 3.43 -2.70 -6.22
C ILE A 113 2.53 -2.53 -4.99
N LEU A 114 2.21 -3.61 -4.29
CA LEU A 114 1.41 -3.57 -3.07
C LEU A 114 2.30 -3.80 -1.84
N VAL A 115 2.51 -2.76 -1.04
CA VAL A 115 3.27 -2.85 0.23
C VAL A 115 2.30 -2.98 1.38
N CYS A 116 2.19 -4.16 1.98
CA CYS A 116 1.24 -4.44 3.05
C CYS A 116 1.87 -5.26 4.19
N LYS A 117 1.13 -5.43 5.29
CA LYS A 117 1.57 -6.27 6.41
C LYS A 117 1.57 -7.74 5.98
N ALA A 118 2.68 -8.45 6.23
CA ALA A 118 2.89 -9.83 5.80
C ALA A 118 1.72 -10.79 6.17
N TRP A 119 1.23 -10.73 7.41
CA TRP A 119 0.12 -11.56 7.90
C TRP A 119 -1.27 -11.16 7.33
N HIS A 120 -1.33 -10.10 6.53
CA HIS A 120 -2.50 -9.66 5.78
C HIS A 120 -2.32 -9.79 4.26
N ALA A 121 -1.19 -10.32 3.80
CA ALA A 121 -0.79 -10.21 2.40
C ALA A 121 -1.78 -10.88 1.44
N ARG A 122 -2.24 -12.11 1.71
CA ARG A 122 -3.23 -12.78 0.85
C ARG A 122 -4.55 -12.01 0.77
N ARG A 123 -5.04 -11.50 1.90
CA ARG A 123 -6.30 -10.73 1.93
C ARG A 123 -6.15 -9.43 1.14
N ALA A 124 -5.04 -8.72 1.30
CA ALA A 124 -4.77 -7.51 0.55
C ALA A 124 -4.65 -7.82 -0.95
N LEU A 125 -3.84 -8.81 -1.33
CA LEU A 125 -3.66 -9.23 -2.72
C LEU A 125 -4.99 -9.56 -3.41
N LEU A 126 -5.80 -10.45 -2.84
CA LEU A 126 -7.07 -10.86 -3.44
C LEU A 126 -8.09 -9.71 -3.50
N THR A 127 -8.10 -8.83 -2.49
CA THR A 127 -8.97 -7.65 -2.48
C THR A 127 -8.59 -6.67 -3.58
N TYR A 128 -7.29 -6.38 -3.75
CA TYR A 128 -6.82 -5.48 -4.80
C TYR A 128 -7.03 -6.09 -6.18
N GLN A 129 -6.81 -7.40 -6.38
CA GLN A 129 -7.11 -8.10 -7.64
C GLN A 129 -8.59 -8.08 -8.01
N ALA A 130 -9.50 -8.07 -7.03
CA ALA A 130 -10.93 -7.99 -7.28
C ALA A 130 -11.40 -6.57 -7.68
N ILE A 131 -10.59 -5.55 -7.42
CA ILE A 131 -10.94 -4.13 -7.63
C ILE A 131 -10.17 -3.51 -8.80
N PHE A 132 -8.87 -3.80 -8.91
CA PHE A 132 -8.02 -3.30 -9.97
C PHE A 132 -8.20 -4.14 -11.24
N PRO A 133 -8.23 -3.51 -12.43
CA PRO A 133 -8.39 -4.18 -13.72
C PRO A 133 -7.14 -4.98 -14.13
#